data_AF-A0A0Q8R6B3-F1
#
_entry.id   AF-A0A0Q8R6B3-F1
#
_cell.length_a   1.000
_cell.length_b   1.000
_cell.length_c   1.000
_cell.angle_alpha   90.00
_cell.angle_beta   90.00
_cell.angle_gamma   90.00
#
_symmetry.space_group_name_H-M   'P 1'
#
loop_
_entity.id
_entity.type
_entity.pdbx_description
1 polymer ?
#
loop_
_entity_poly.entity_id
_entity_poly.type
_entity_poly.pdbx_seq_one_letter_code
_entity_poly.pdbx_strand_id
1 'polypeptide(L)'
;MSVDFFIFAVLLLVNGLLALAMLLAARTLGQPKMALLLAAAFGGNVLLYAADAAYFYFFKGDIWVNLAVSWVAMTPPILAAMAYRMRSGLPYRAGPLLASQLAGLLLILWYSVGEPDRGMRNAIVPFYAAAVLIFGVTTALWHPGRELRLGERPIIFTCFGLAAVEFAGGVVLAAMGNGESALLDRVYMYIVFLGLPAMTVGAGIFSLYLMGGDLAEKLRLTAETDSLTGAPNRRAAEAAGRRMIDEARASEQPLSVAICDVDHFKEINDVYGHGHGDDVLCRLTELFREQLAGADHYGRFGGEEFVLFFPGSSPEVARLLVEALRARIMEIQIGDLPLRLTASFGVAAMSAGDHALADILKRADRALYTSKESGRNRTTVDRQVQPAF
;
A
#
# COMPACT_ATOMS: atom_id res chain seq x y z
N MET A 1 -22.92 -37.70 -12.56
CA MET A 1 -21.97 -36.97 -11.69
C MET A 1 -22.78 -36.44 -10.52
N SER A 2 -22.47 -36.82 -9.27
CA SER A 2 -23.23 -36.32 -8.11
C SER A 2 -23.00 -34.82 -7.93
N VAL A 3 -23.98 -34.11 -7.37
CA VAL A 3 -23.88 -32.67 -7.09
C VAL A 3 -22.68 -32.39 -6.18
N ASP A 4 -22.44 -33.24 -5.19
CA ASP A 4 -21.30 -33.12 -4.27
C ASP A 4 -19.95 -33.16 -5.00
N PHE A 5 -19.78 -34.08 -5.95
CA PHE A 5 -18.55 -34.18 -6.74
C PHE A 5 -18.29 -32.91 -7.55
N PHE A 6 -19.33 -32.33 -8.15
CA PHE A 6 -19.20 -31.08 -8.87
C PHE A 6 -18.73 -29.94 -7.96
N ILE A 7 -19.30 -29.84 -6.75
CA ILE A 7 -18.96 -28.81 -5.76
C ILE A 7 -17.51 -28.94 -5.31
N PHE A 8 -17.08 -30.16 -4.96
CA PHE A 8 -15.68 -30.43 -4.62
C PHE A 8 -14.74 -30.08 -5.76
N ALA A 9 -15.06 -30.45 -6.99
CA ALA A 9 -14.24 -30.16 -8.16
C ALA A 9 -14.09 -28.64 -8.40
N VAL A 10 -15.17 -27.87 -8.26
CA VAL A 10 -15.13 -26.41 -8.38
C VAL A 10 -14.28 -25.78 -7.29
N LEU A 11 -14.48 -26.15 -6.02
CA LEU A 11 -13.73 -25.61 -4.89
C LEU A 11 -12.23 -25.94 -4.99
N LEU A 12 -11.90 -27.17 -5.38
CA LEU A 12 -10.53 -27.62 -5.60
C LEU A 12 -9.86 -26.84 -6.73
N LEU A 13 -10.55 -26.68 -7.87
CA LEU A 13 -10.04 -25.92 -9.02
C LEU A 13 -9.82 -24.44 -8.67
N VAL A 14 -10.81 -23.80 -8.05
CA VAL A 14 -10.74 -22.38 -7.65
C VAL A 14 -9.56 -22.15 -6.70
N ASN A 15 -9.44 -22.95 -5.64
CA ASN A 15 -8.34 -22.79 -4.68
C ASN A 15 -6.98 -23.12 -5.31
N GLY A 16 -6.90 -24.11 -6.20
CA GLY A 16 -5.66 -24.43 -6.93
C GLY A 16 -5.19 -23.28 -7.83
N LEU A 17 -6.11 -22.68 -8.59
CA LEU A 17 -5.82 -21.53 -9.45
C LEU A 17 -5.40 -20.31 -8.62
N LEU A 18 -6.08 -20.04 -7.51
CA LEU A 18 -5.74 -18.93 -6.62
C LEU A 18 -4.39 -19.15 -5.93
N ALA A 19 -4.09 -20.38 -5.47
CA ALA A 19 -2.78 -20.71 -4.91
C ALA A 19 -1.66 -20.44 -5.92
N LEU A 20 -1.83 -20.87 -7.18
CA LEU A 20 -0.88 -20.59 -8.26
C LEU A 20 -0.76 -19.08 -8.53
N ALA A 21 -1.88 -18.36 -8.60
CA ALA A 21 -1.88 -16.91 -8.80
C ALA A 21 -1.12 -16.18 -7.68
N MET A 22 -1.29 -16.61 -6.43
CA MET A 22 -0.55 -16.06 -5.28
C MET A 22 0.94 -16.39 -5.33
N LEU A 23 1.33 -17.59 -5.79
CA LEU A 23 2.75 -17.93 -6.00
C LEU A 23 3.39 -17.06 -7.09
N LEU A 24 2.66 -16.77 -8.16
CA LEU A 24 3.11 -15.83 -9.20
C LEU A 24 3.22 -14.41 -8.63
N ALA A 25 2.21 -13.95 -7.89
CA ALA A 25 2.21 -12.65 -7.22
C ALA A 25 3.38 -12.50 -6.24
N ALA A 26 3.79 -13.57 -5.55
CA ALA A 26 4.94 -13.55 -4.65
C ALA A 26 6.25 -13.20 -5.38
N ARG A 27 6.34 -13.49 -6.67
CA ARG A 27 7.52 -13.17 -7.50
C ARG A 27 7.41 -11.80 -8.18
N THR A 28 6.20 -11.32 -8.45
CA THR A 28 5.98 -10.13 -9.29
C THR A 28 5.52 -8.88 -8.54
N LEU A 29 4.76 -9.01 -7.44
CA LEU A 29 4.06 -7.89 -6.79
C LEU A 29 4.78 -7.27 -5.57
N GLY A 30 6.06 -7.56 -5.36
CA GLY A 30 6.89 -6.88 -4.35
C GLY A 30 6.52 -7.14 -2.88
N GLN A 31 5.51 -7.98 -2.59
CA GLN A 31 5.12 -8.44 -1.25
C GLN A 31 5.19 -9.97 -1.12
N PRO A 32 6.39 -10.57 -1.24
CA PRO A 32 6.55 -12.02 -1.36
C PRO A 32 5.97 -12.77 -0.16
N LYS A 33 6.17 -12.25 1.06
CA LYS A 33 5.72 -12.94 2.28
C LYS A 33 4.20 -13.01 2.38
N MET A 34 3.47 -11.94 2.03
CA MET A 34 2.00 -11.92 2.11
C MET A 34 1.41 -12.89 1.09
N ALA A 35 1.93 -12.81 -0.14
CA ALA A 35 1.51 -13.68 -1.22
C ALA A 35 1.82 -15.16 -0.93
N LEU A 36 2.96 -15.48 -0.32
CA LEU A 36 3.29 -16.85 0.11
C LEU A 36 2.34 -17.38 1.19
N LEU A 37 1.94 -16.55 2.17
CA LEU A 37 0.98 -16.95 3.19
C LEU A 37 -0.40 -17.21 2.58
N LEU A 38 -0.86 -16.37 1.66
CA LEU A 38 -2.13 -16.60 0.95
C LEU A 38 -2.05 -17.79 -0.01
N ALA A 39 -0.92 -18.00 -0.69
CA ALA A 39 -0.69 -19.21 -1.49
C ALA A 39 -0.77 -20.47 -0.62
N ALA A 40 -0.17 -20.44 0.57
CA ALA A 40 -0.26 -21.55 1.53
C ALA A 40 -1.70 -21.72 2.06
N ALA A 41 -2.46 -20.64 2.26
CA ALA A 41 -3.87 -20.73 2.65
C ALA A 41 -4.71 -21.42 1.56
N PHE A 42 -4.68 -20.92 0.32
CA PHE A 42 -5.42 -21.53 -0.78
C PHE A 42 -4.92 -22.95 -1.10
N GLY A 43 -3.61 -23.20 -1.04
CA GLY A 43 -3.04 -24.54 -1.19
C GLY A 43 -3.46 -25.50 -0.08
N GLY A 44 -3.57 -25.00 1.16
CA GLY A 44 -4.12 -25.74 2.29
C GLY A 44 -5.58 -26.14 2.07
N ASN A 45 -6.40 -25.27 1.47
CA ASN A 45 -7.76 -25.62 1.07
C ASN A 45 -7.81 -26.72 0.00
N VAL A 46 -6.86 -26.75 -0.96
CA VAL A 46 -6.76 -27.86 -1.93
C VAL A 46 -6.49 -29.18 -1.20
N LEU A 47 -5.55 -29.18 -0.25
CA LEU A 47 -5.25 -30.35 0.58
C LEU A 47 -6.47 -30.77 1.41
N LEU A 48 -7.20 -29.80 1.98
CA LEU A 48 -8.44 -30.04 2.72
C LEU A 48 -9.45 -30.79 1.85
N TYR A 49 -9.80 -30.27 0.67
CA TYR A 49 -10.84 -30.90 -0.16
C TYR A 49 -10.44 -32.30 -0.66
N ALA A 50 -9.15 -32.51 -0.92
CA ALA A 50 -8.64 -33.85 -1.23
C ALA A 50 -8.73 -34.80 -0.02
N ALA A 51 -8.42 -34.29 1.17
CA ALA A 51 -8.48 -35.05 2.42
C ALA A 51 -9.94 -35.37 2.83
N ASP A 52 -10.88 -34.44 2.64
CA ASP A 52 -12.32 -34.66 2.85
C ASP A 52 -12.86 -35.74 1.92
N ALA A 53 -12.48 -35.72 0.64
CA ALA A 53 -12.85 -36.76 -0.30
C ALA A 53 -12.30 -38.13 0.14
N ALA A 54 -11.00 -38.20 0.49
CA ALA A 54 -10.38 -39.43 0.97
C ALA A 54 -11.05 -39.95 2.25
N TYR A 55 -11.35 -39.06 3.21
CA TYR A 55 -12.06 -39.39 4.43
C TYR A 55 -13.44 -39.99 4.14
N PHE A 56 -14.21 -39.37 3.25
CA PHE A 56 -15.56 -39.83 2.89
C PHE A 56 -15.57 -41.22 2.26
N TYR A 57 -14.60 -41.54 1.39
CA TYR A 57 -14.56 -42.82 0.66
C TYR A 57 -13.86 -43.96 1.42
N PHE A 58 -12.82 -43.66 2.19
CA PHE A 58 -11.93 -44.70 2.75
C PHE A 58 -11.92 -44.77 4.28
N PHE A 59 -12.19 -43.66 4.97
CA PHE A 59 -11.96 -43.55 6.42
C PHE A 59 -13.18 -43.04 7.19
N LYS A 60 -14.38 -43.16 6.59
CA LYS A 60 -15.61 -42.61 7.15
C LYS A 60 -15.86 -43.20 8.55
N GLY A 61 -15.90 -42.33 9.55
CA GLY A 61 -16.13 -42.72 10.95
C GLY A 61 -14.85 -42.89 11.78
N ASP A 62 -13.67 -42.83 11.17
CA ASP A 62 -12.40 -42.83 11.90
C ASP A 62 -12.16 -41.46 12.55
N ILE A 63 -12.08 -41.46 13.88
CA ILE A 63 -11.94 -40.25 14.70
C ILE A 63 -10.59 -39.58 14.47
N TRP A 64 -9.51 -40.34 14.33
CA TRP A 64 -8.16 -39.80 14.18
C TRP A 64 -7.97 -39.17 12.81
N VAL A 65 -8.51 -39.80 11.77
CA VAL A 65 -8.50 -39.21 10.42
C VAL A 65 -9.38 -37.96 10.39
N ASN A 66 -10.55 -37.95 11.02
CA ASN A 66 -11.40 -36.75 11.11
C ASN A 66 -10.70 -35.58 11.83
N LEU A 67 -9.99 -35.86 12.92
CA LEU A 67 -9.21 -34.86 13.65
C LEU A 67 -8.07 -34.29 12.80
N ALA A 68 -7.36 -35.14 12.06
CA ALA A 68 -6.31 -34.71 11.14
C ALA A 68 -6.86 -33.83 10.01
N VAL A 69 -7.99 -34.21 9.42
CA VAL A 69 -8.67 -33.41 8.39
C VAL A 69 -9.11 -32.06 8.95
N SER A 70 -9.66 -32.04 10.17
CA SER A 70 -10.08 -30.80 10.83
C SER A 70 -8.92 -29.87 11.17
N TRP A 71 -7.75 -30.42 11.53
CA TRP A 71 -6.54 -29.64 11.70
C TRP A 71 -6.11 -28.94 10.41
N VAL A 72 -6.13 -29.67 9.29
CA VAL A 72 -5.89 -29.10 7.95
C VAL A 72 -6.93 -28.03 7.64
N ALA A 73 -8.21 -28.27 7.94
CA ALA A 73 -9.30 -27.33 7.66
C ALA A 73 -9.19 -26.00 8.42
N MET A 74 -8.69 -26.04 9.65
CA MET A 74 -8.55 -24.86 10.51
C MET A 74 -7.31 -24.01 10.16
N THR A 75 -6.39 -24.52 9.34
CA THR A 75 -5.10 -23.85 9.06
C THR A 75 -5.22 -22.70 8.03
N PRO A 76 -5.94 -22.82 6.90
CA PRO A 76 -6.08 -21.76 5.91
C PRO A 76 -6.60 -20.40 6.43
N PRO A 77 -7.65 -20.34 7.27
CA PRO A 77 -8.10 -19.06 7.84
C PRO A 77 -7.04 -18.36 8.68
N ILE A 78 -6.21 -19.14 9.41
CA ILE A 78 -5.09 -18.61 10.21
C ILE A 78 -4.05 -17.97 9.29
N LEU A 79 -3.66 -18.67 8.23
CA LEU A 79 -2.66 -18.18 7.26
C LEU A 79 -3.15 -16.90 6.55
N ALA A 80 -4.43 -16.86 6.16
CA ALA A 80 -5.05 -15.68 5.59
C ALA A 80 -5.05 -14.50 6.59
N ALA A 81 -5.47 -14.72 7.83
CA ALA A 81 -5.43 -13.70 8.88
C ALA A 81 -4.01 -13.17 9.13
N MET A 82 -3.00 -14.04 9.15
CA MET A 82 -1.60 -13.65 9.30
C MET A 82 -1.12 -12.79 8.12
N ALA A 83 -1.52 -13.12 6.89
CA ALA A 83 -1.15 -12.37 5.70
C ALA A 83 -1.64 -10.91 5.76
N TYR A 84 -2.91 -10.71 6.10
CA TYR A 84 -3.49 -9.36 6.19
C TYR A 84 -2.93 -8.56 7.36
N ARG A 85 -2.70 -9.18 8.53
CA ARG A 85 -2.07 -8.52 9.68
C ARG A 85 -0.66 -8.01 9.36
N MET A 86 0.13 -8.85 8.70
CA MET A 86 1.51 -8.51 8.32
C MET A 86 1.56 -7.34 7.35
N ARG A 87 0.69 -7.33 6.33
CA ARG A 87 0.54 -6.20 5.41
C ARG A 87 0.21 -4.90 6.15
N SER A 88 -0.62 -5.00 7.18
CA SER A 88 -1.02 -3.87 8.01
C SER A 88 0.02 -3.41 9.05
N GLY A 89 1.22 -3.99 9.06
CA GLY A 89 2.27 -3.63 10.01
C GLY A 89 2.03 -4.13 11.44
N LEU A 90 1.02 -5.00 11.64
CA LEU A 90 0.72 -5.58 12.95
C LEU A 90 1.55 -6.85 13.17
N PRO A 91 1.96 -7.13 14.42
CA PRO A 91 2.71 -8.35 14.72
C PRO A 91 1.85 -9.58 14.43
N TYR A 92 2.43 -10.54 13.70
CA TYR A 92 1.85 -11.85 13.43
C TYR A 92 2.19 -12.79 14.59
N ARG A 93 1.43 -12.72 15.69
CA ARG A 93 1.62 -13.65 16.81
C ARG A 93 0.96 -14.98 16.48
N ALA A 94 1.75 -15.97 16.08
CA ALA A 94 1.26 -17.33 15.80
C ALA A 94 0.72 -18.03 17.05
N GLY A 95 1.27 -17.74 18.24
CA GLY A 95 0.92 -18.41 19.50
C GLY A 95 -0.59 -18.43 19.81
N PRO A 96 -1.29 -17.27 19.89
CA PRO A 96 -2.72 -17.24 20.15
C PRO A 96 -3.57 -17.96 19.09
N LEU A 97 -3.17 -17.92 17.83
CA LEU A 97 -3.88 -18.59 16.72
C LEU A 97 -3.69 -20.12 16.78
N LEU A 98 -2.49 -20.58 17.12
CA LEU A 98 -2.22 -22.01 17.33
C LEU A 98 -2.92 -22.54 18.59
N ALA A 99 -2.98 -21.74 19.65
CA ALA A 99 -3.70 -22.09 20.87
C ALA A 99 -5.22 -22.21 20.61
N SER A 100 -5.80 -21.31 19.80
CA SER A 100 -7.21 -21.42 19.41
C SER A 100 -7.47 -22.62 18.51
N GLN A 101 -6.53 -22.96 17.62
CA GLN A 101 -6.60 -24.16 16.79
C GLN A 101 -6.62 -25.43 17.66
N LEU A 102 -5.70 -25.53 18.63
CA LEU A 102 -5.66 -26.63 19.58
C LEU A 102 -6.96 -26.74 20.39
N ALA A 103 -7.51 -25.61 20.86
CA ALA A 103 -8.78 -25.59 21.58
C ALA A 103 -9.94 -26.12 20.72
N GLY A 104 -10.01 -25.74 19.43
CA GLY A 104 -11.02 -26.28 18.52
C GLY A 104 -10.87 -27.78 18.26
N LEU A 105 -9.63 -28.28 18.12
CA LEU A 105 -9.37 -29.72 17.99
C LEU A 105 -9.78 -30.51 19.25
N LEU A 106 -9.54 -29.95 20.44
CA LEU A 106 -9.98 -30.57 21.70
C LEU A 106 -11.51 -30.61 21.80
N LEU A 107 -12.21 -29.57 21.33
CA LEU A 107 -13.68 -29.58 21.24
C LEU A 107 -14.18 -30.65 20.26
N ILE A 108 -13.54 -30.79 19.09
CA ILE A 108 -13.89 -31.85 18.12
C ILE A 108 -13.69 -33.24 18.74
N LEU A 109 -12.59 -33.44 19.47
CA LEU A 109 -12.34 -34.69 20.19
C LEU A 109 -13.39 -34.94 21.29
N TRP A 110 -13.77 -33.90 22.04
CA TRP A 110 -14.82 -33.99 23.06
C TRP A 110 -16.15 -34.46 22.47
N TYR A 111 -16.61 -33.85 21.37
CA TYR A 111 -17.84 -34.26 20.68
C TYR A 111 -17.69 -35.55 19.86
N SER A 112 -16.49 -36.14 19.81
CA SER A 112 -16.26 -37.45 19.18
C SER A 112 -16.29 -38.59 20.20
N VAL A 113 -15.79 -38.37 21.42
CA VAL A 113 -15.58 -39.43 22.42
C VAL A 113 -16.31 -39.17 23.74
N GLY A 114 -16.34 -37.92 24.22
CA GLY A 114 -16.94 -37.55 25.50
C GLY A 114 -18.46 -37.48 25.44
N GLU A 115 -18.98 -36.59 24.60
CA GLU A 115 -20.43 -36.44 24.35
C GLU A 115 -20.69 -36.52 22.84
N PRO A 116 -20.87 -37.73 22.27
CA PRO A 116 -20.98 -37.91 20.84
C PRO A 116 -22.15 -37.13 20.21
N ASP A 117 -21.82 -36.04 19.52
CA ASP A 117 -22.75 -35.26 18.71
C ASP A 117 -22.08 -34.93 17.36
N ARG A 118 -22.56 -35.60 16.30
CA ARG A 118 -22.01 -35.47 14.95
C ARG A 118 -22.22 -34.06 14.37
N GLY A 119 -23.37 -33.46 14.64
CA GLY A 119 -23.73 -32.14 14.13
C GLY A 119 -22.86 -31.06 14.75
N MET A 120 -22.74 -31.07 16.08
CA MET A 120 -21.87 -30.15 16.81
C MET A 120 -20.40 -30.34 16.46
N ARG A 121 -19.92 -31.59 16.37
CA ARG A 121 -18.56 -31.90 15.95
C ARG A 121 -18.23 -31.27 14.59
N ASN A 122 -19.11 -31.45 13.60
CA ASN A 122 -18.90 -30.94 12.25
C ASN A 122 -19.06 -29.41 12.16
N ALA A 123 -19.80 -28.78 13.07
CA ALA A 123 -20.01 -27.34 13.11
C ALA A 123 -18.80 -26.55 13.66
N ILE A 124 -17.89 -27.19 14.39
CA ILE A 124 -16.75 -26.50 15.02
C ILE A 124 -15.82 -25.85 13.99
N VAL A 125 -15.46 -26.56 12.92
CA VAL A 125 -14.57 -26.05 11.87
C VAL A 125 -15.13 -24.77 11.22
N PRO A 126 -16.38 -24.73 10.72
CA PRO A 126 -16.93 -23.51 10.14
C PRO A 126 -17.06 -22.37 11.16
N PHE A 127 -17.47 -22.65 12.40
CA PHE A 127 -17.49 -21.60 13.44
C PHE A 127 -16.11 -21.04 13.73
N TYR A 128 -15.09 -21.90 13.78
CA TYR A 128 -13.71 -21.49 13.95
C TYR A 128 -13.23 -20.61 12.78
N ALA A 129 -13.47 -21.04 11.54
CA ALA A 129 -13.10 -20.29 10.36
C ALA A 129 -13.76 -18.90 10.35
N ALA A 130 -15.06 -18.81 10.63
CA ALA A 130 -15.79 -17.55 10.76
C ALA A 130 -15.16 -16.63 11.82
N ALA A 131 -14.88 -17.17 13.02
CA ALA A 131 -14.28 -16.40 14.11
C ALA A 131 -12.88 -15.86 13.77
N VAL A 132 -12.01 -16.69 13.17
CA VAL A 132 -10.65 -16.30 12.78
C VAL A 132 -10.67 -15.27 11.66
N LEU A 133 -11.55 -15.40 10.67
CA LEU A 133 -11.68 -14.44 9.58
C LEU A 133 -12.15 -13.08 10.10
N ILE A 134 -13.19 -13.06 10.95
CA ILE A 134 -13.69 -11.82 11.56
C ILE A 134 -12.57 -11.19 12.39
N PHE A 135 -12.03 -11.90 13.38
CA PHE A 135 -11.04 -11.32 14.28
C PHE A 135 -9.72 -10.95 13.58
N GLY A 136 -9.22 -11.84 12.73
CA GLY A 136 -7.95 -11.68 12.04
C GLY A 136 -7.93 -10.51 11.05
N VAL A 137 -8.99 -10.37 10.25
CA VAL A 137 -9.07 -9.36 9.19
C VAL A 137 -9.52 -8.01 9.75
N THR A 138 -10.49 -8.00 10.66
CA THR A 138 -10.94 -6.74 11.28
C THR A 138 -9.84 -6.10 12.11
N THR A 139 -9.13 -6.86 12.95
CA THR A 139 -8.01 -6.29 13.72
C THR A 139 -6.84 -5.89 12.82
N ALA A 140 -6.65 -6.56 11.68
CA ALA A 140 -5.64 -6.19 10.70
C ALA A 140 -5.95 -4.86 10.01
N LEU A 141 -7.21 -4.62 9.63
CA LEU A 141 -7.59 -3.52 8.75
C LEU A 141 -8.26 -2.36 9.48
N TRP A 142 -8.75 -2.58 10.70
CA TRP A 142 -9.48 -1.63 11.53
C TRP A 142 -8.79 -1.49 12.89
N HIS A 143 -7.68 -0.76 12.95
CA HIS A 143 -7.01 -0.41 14.20
C HIS A 143 -7.03 1.11 14.42
N PRO A 144 -7.26 1.61 15.66
CA PRO A 144 -7.33 3.04 15.94
C PRO A 144 -6.15 3.84 15.37
N GLY A 145 -6.46 4.93 14.66
CA GLY A 145 -5.46 5.85 14.10
C GLY A 145 -5.08 5.62 12.63
N ARG A 146 -5.66 4.61 11.95
CA ARG A 146 -5.44 4.37 10.51
C ARG A 146 -6.70 4.65 9.69
N GLU A 147 -6.57 5.45 8.65
CA GLU A 147 -7.61 5.61 7.63
C GLU A 147 -7.64 4.41 6.69
N LEU A 148 -8.84 3.87 6.47
CA LEU A 148 -9.10 2.76 5.56
C LEU A 148 -8.96 3.22 4.10
N ARG A 149 -8.05 2.59 3.35
CA ARG A 149 -7.90 2.88 1.92
C ARG A 149 -9.09 2.34 1.15
N LEU A 150 -9.45 3.00 0.04
CA LEU A 150 -10.60 2.60 -0.79
C LEU A 150 -10.50 1.12 -1.24
N GLY A 151 -9.28 0.65 -1.52
CA GLY A 151 -9.00 -0.74 -1.92
C GLY A 151 -9.12 -1.78 -0.81
N GLU A 152 -9.20 -1.38 0.46
CA GLU A 152 -9.31 -2.29 1.61
C GLU A 152 -10.77 -2.63 1.96
N ARG A 153 -11.72 -1.81 1.52
CA ARG A 153 -13.15 -2.04 1.78
C ARG A 153 -13.69 -3.33 1.14
N PRO A 154 -13.35 -3.66 -0.13
CA PRO A 154 -13.83 -4.89 -0.75
C PRO A 154 -13.32 -6.15 -0.05
N ILE A 155 -12.06 -6.16 0.41
CA ILE A 155 -11.53 -7.33 1.11
C ILE A 155 -12.21 -7.55 2.46
N ILE A 156 -12.52 -6.47 3.19
CA ILE A 156 -13.31 -6.54 4.42
C ILE A 156 -14.68 -7.15 4.13
N PHE A 157 -15.39 -6.62 3.14
CA PHE A 157 -16.70 -7.14 2.74
C PHE A 157 -16.63 -8.63 2.41
N THR A 158 -15.63 -9.06 1.63
CA THR A 158 -15.48 -10.47 1.28
C THR A 158 -15.15 -11.36 2.47
N CYS A 159 -14.31 -10.92 3.41
CA CYS A 159 -14.01 -11.69 4.60
C CYS A 159 -15.22 -11.81 5.53
N PHE A 160 -16.03 -10.76 5.68
CA PHE A 160 -17.31 -10.83 6.39
C PHE A 160 -18.31 -11.74 5.69
N GLY A 161 -18.39 -11.66 4.36
CA GLY A 161 -19.24 -12.55 3.55
C GLY A 161 -18.84 -14.01 3.72
N LEU A 162 -17.54 -14.33 3.65
CA LEU A 162 -17.01 -15.67 3.88
C LEU A 162 -17.33 -16.15 5.30
N ALA A 163 -17.10 -15.32 6.31
CA ALA A 163 -17.42 -15.66 7.70
C ALA A 163 -18.93 -15.89 7.92
N ALA A 164 -19.79 -15.12 7.24
CA ALA A 164 -21.24 -15.30 7.32
C ALA A 164 -21.69 -16.64 6.70
N VAL A 165 -21.10 -17.03 5.56
CA VAL A 165 -21.36 -18.33 4.91
C VAL A 165 -20.92 -19.48 5.81
N GLU A 166 -19.70 -19.40 6.36
CA GLU A 166 -19.18 -20.40 7.29
C GLU A 166 -20.06 -20.50 8.55
N PHE A 167 -20.41 -19.37 9.16
CA PHE A 167 -21.26 -19.34 10.34
C PHE A 167 -22.64 -19.96 10.06
N ALA A 168 -23.29 -19.59 8.95
CA ALA A 168 -24.57 -20.15 8.56
C ALA A 168 -24.48 -21.66 8.30
N GLY A 169 -23.41 -22.13 7.64
CA GLY A 169 -23.14 -23.55 7.44
C GLY A 169 -22.96 -24.30 8.77
N GLY A 170 -22.22 -23.72 9.71
CA GLY A 170 -22.05 -24.25 11.07
C GLY A 170 -23.36 -24.37 11.84
N VAL A 171 -24.24 -23.35 11.77
CA VAL A 171 -25.57 -23.40 12.39
C VAL A 171 -26.40 -24.55 11.83
N VAL A 172 -26.39 -24.75 10.51
CA VAL A 172 -27.15 -25.84 9.87
C VAL A 172 -26.60 -27.20 10.31
N LEU A 173 -25.28 -27.37 10.34
CA LEU A 173 -24.64 -28.61 10.80
C LEU A 173 -24.95 -28.90 12.27
N ALA A 174 -24.88 -27.90 13.14
CA ALA A 174 -25.22 -28.05 14.56
C ALA A 174 -26.69 -28.45 14.73
N ALA A 175 -27.60 -27.87 13.94
CA ALA A 175 -29.03 -28.18 13.98
C ALA A 175 -29.38 -29.60 13.51
N MET A 176 -28.51 -30.26 12.73
CA MET A 176 -28.70 -31.67 12.35
C MET A 176 -28.53 -32.62 13.53
N GLY A 177 -27.70 -32.25 14.52
CA GLY A 177 -27.33 -33.12 15.64
C GLY A 177 -26.84 -34.49 15.16
N ASN A 178 -27.40 -35.56 15.73
CA ASN A 178 -27.11 -36.94 15.34
C ASN A 178 -28.07 -37.52 14.28
N GLY A 179 -29.05 -36.75 13.81
CA GLY A 179 -30.06 -37.20 12.85
C GLY A 179 -29.62 -36.99 11.40
N GLU A 180 -30.25 -37.74 10.48
CA GLU A 180 -30.15 -37.47 9.03
C GLU A 180 -31.36 -36.64 8.60
N SER A 181 -31.13 -35.49 7.97
CA SER A 181 -32.19 -34.59 7.50
C SER A 181 -31.90 -34.11 6.09
N ALA A 182 -32.58 -34.72 5.11
CA ALA A 182 -32.42 -34.39 3.70
C ALA A 182 -32.78 -32.93 3.37
N LEU A 183 -33.56 -32.24 4.22
CA LEU A 183 -33.79 -30.80 4.07
C LEU A 183 -32.56 -30.00 4.51
N LEU A 184 -32.04 -30.25 5.72
CA LEU A 184 -30.87 -29.54 6.23
C LEU A 184 -29.64 -29.82 5.39
N ASP A 185 -29.47 -31.05 4.87
CA ASP A 185 -28.38 -31.39 3.95
C ASP A 185 -28.45 -30.53 2.70
N ARG A 186 -29.64 -30.40 2.08
CA ARG A 186 -29.82 -29.52 0.92
C ARG A 186 -29.56 -28.06 1.24
N VAL A 187 -30.03 -27.57 2.39
CA VAL A 187 -29.80 -26.18 2.83
C VAL A 187 -28.30 -25.93 3.04
N TYR A 188 -27.59 -26.83 3.71
CA TYR A 188 -26.14 -26.76 3.89
C TYR A 188 -25.42 -26.71 2.54
N MET A 189 -25.75 -27.64 1.64
CA MET A 189 -25.15 -27.69 0.32
C MET A 189 -25.39 -26.40 -0.47
N TYR A 190 -26.58 -25.79 -0.42
CA TYR A 190 -26.83 -24.51 -1.09
C TYR A 190 -26.05 -23.34 -0.49
N ILE A 191 -25.98 -23.24 0.84
CA ILE A 191 -25.20 -22.19 1.52
C ILE A 191 -23.73 -22.29 1.12
N VAL A 192 -23.16 -23.50 1.21
CA VAL A 192 -21.75 -23.76 0.90
C VAL A 192 -21.48 -23.55 -0.58
N PHE A 193 -22.33 -24.07 -1.46
CA PHE A 193 -22.14 -24.01 -2.91
C PHE A 193 -22.25 -22.60 -3.48
N LEU A 194 -23.25 -21.82 -3.03
CA LEU A 194 -23.43 -20.45 -3.52
C LEU A 194 -22.44 -19.49 -2.85
N GLY A 195 -22.11 -19.72 -1.58
CA GLY A 195 -21.33 -18.82 -0.76
C GLY A 195 -19.82 -19.00 -0.88
N LEU A 196 -19.28 -20.20 -0.64
CA LEU A 196 -17.84 -20.40 -0.49
C LEU A 196 -17.06 -20.14 -1.78
N PRO A 197 -17.43 -20.67 -2.97
CA PRO A 197 -16.69 -20.41 -4.19
C PRO A 197 -16.65 -18.91 -4.53
N ALA A 198 -17.80 -18.23 -4.46
CA ALA A 198 -17.91 -16.81 -4.77
C ALA A 198 -17.05 -15.95 -3.85
N MET A 199 -17.12 -16.20 -2.53
CA MET A 199 -16.33 -15.46 -1.54
C MET A 199 -14.83 -15.80 -1.62
N THR A 200 -14.47 -17.04 -1.94
CA THR A 200 -13.06 -17.45 -2.12
C THR A 200 -12.46 -16.76 -3.34
N VAL A 201 -13.18 -16.73 -4.47
CA VAL A 201 -12.77 -15.98 -5.66
C VAL A 201 -12.62 -14.50 -5.35
N GLY A 202 -13.60 -13.91 -4.66
CA GLY A 202 -13.53 -12.51 -4.22
C GLY A 202 -12.29 -12.24 -3.36
N ALA A 203 -11.99 -13.12 -2.40
CA ALA A 203 -10.84 -12.97 -1.51
C ALA A 203 -9.52 -13.01 -2.30
N GLY A 204 -9.42 -13.92 -3.28
CA GLY A 204 -8.29 -14.00 -4.19
C GLY A 204 -8.12 -12.76 -5.07
N ILE A 205 -9.18 -12.33 -5.74
CA ILE A 205 -9.17 -11.16 -6.64
C ILE A 205 -8.83 -9.89 -5.86
N PHE A 206 -9.50 -9.64 -4.74
CA PHE A 206 -9.25 -8.43 -3.95
C PHE A 206 -7.88 -8.47 -3.29
N SER A 207 -7.35 -9.63 -2.92
CA SER A 207 -5.95 -9.75 -2.48
C SER A 207 -4.97 -9.35 -3.57
N LEU A 208 -5.16 -9.82 -4.81
CA LEU A 208 -4.31 -9.44 -5.94
C LEU A 208 -4.42 -7.96 -6.28
N TYR A 209 -5.64 -7.42 -6.32
CA TYR A 209 -5.89 -5.99 -6.52
C TYR A 209 -5.13 -5.16 -5.48
N LEU A 210 -5.21 -5.58 -4.23
CA LEU A 210 -4.61 -4.89 -3.10
C LEU A 210 -3.07 -4.93 -3.16
N MET A 211 -2.47 -6.06 -3.53
CA MET A 211 -1.03 -6.17 -3.78
C MET A 211 -0.60 -5.35 -5.01
N GLY A 212 -1.38 -5.39 -6.08
CA GLY A 212 -1.13 -4.63 -7.30
C GLY A 212 -1.17 -3.12 -7.05
N GLY A 213 -2.12 -2.65 -6.25
CA GLY A 213 -2.22 -1.26 -5.82
C GLY A 213 -1.01 -0.81 -5.00
N ASP A 214 -0.52 -1.65 -4.07
CA ASP A 214 0.68 -1.34 -3.30
C ASP A 214 1.94 -1.27 -4.17
N LEU A 215 2.08 -2.19 -5.14
CA LEU A 215 3.17 -2.14 -6.10
C LEU A 215 3.08 -0.87 -6.97
N ALA A 216 1.90 -0.56 -7.49
CA ALA A 216 1.67 0.61 -8.31
C ALA A 216 2.03 1.89 -7.54
N GLU A 217 1.64 2.00 -6.26
CA GLU A 217 1.99 3.15 -5.44
C GLU A 217 3.50 3.22 -5.16
N LYS A 218 4.14 2.08 -4.87
CA LYS A 218 5.60 2.03 -4.70
C LYS A 218 6.34 2.46 -5.96
N LEU A 219 5.90 1.98 -7.14
CA LEU A 219 6.46 2.36 -8.43
C LEU A 219 6.22 3.83 -8.72
N ARG A 220 5.02 4.36 -8.40
CA ARG A 220 4.69 5.78 -8.54
C ARG A 220 5.62 6.64 -7.69
N LEU A 221 5.77 6.33 -6.40
CA LEU A 221 6.68 7.06 -5.49
C LEU A 221 8.12 7.01 -5.99
N THR A 222 8.60 5.84 -6.43
CA THR A 222 9.96 5.70 -6.99
C THR A 222 10.13 6.47 -8.30
N ALA A 223 9.07 6.57 -9.11
CA ALA A 223 9.07 7.30 -10.37
C ALA A 223 8.85 8.81 -10.20
N GLU A 224 8.35 9.28 -9.06
CA GLU A 224 8.05 10.68 -8.76
C GLU A 224 9.08 11.34 -7.82
N THR A 225 9.97 10.57 -7.19
CA THR A 225 10.99 11.09 -6.27
C THR A 225 12.40 10.99 -6.87
N ASP A 226 13.28 11.89 -6.45
CA ASP A 226 14.71 11.82 -6.71
C ASP A 226 15.35 10.83 -5.73
N SER A 227 16.07 9.83 -6.26
CA SER A 227 16.60 8.73 -5.43
C SER A 227 17.69 9.16 -4.45
N LEU A 228 18.35 10.29 -4.70
CA LEU A 228 19.39 10.81 -3.83
C LEU A 228 18.79 11.63 -2.69
N THR A 229 18.00 12.65 -3.03
CA THR A 229 17.56 13.63 -2.02
C THR A 229 16.18 13.35 -1.44
N GLY A 230 15.39 12.47 -2.08
CA GLY A 230 13.99 12.24 -1.74
C GLY A 230 13.05 13.41 -2.08
N ALA A 231 13.54 14.46 -2.74
CA ALA A 231 12.68 15.53 -3.28
C ALA A 231 11.78 14.99 -4.41
N PRO A 232 10.67 15.66 -4.75
CA PRO A 232 9.99 15.42 -6.02
C PRO A 232 10.99 15.58 -7.17
N ASN A 233 11.07 14.60 -8.06
CA ASN A 233 11.95 14.71 -9.23
C ASN A 233 11.35 15.66 -10.27
N ARG A 234 12.12 15.96 -11.31
CA ARG A 234 11.70 16.84 -12.41
C ARG A 234 10.31 16.55 -12.93
N ARG A 235 9.99 15.27 -13.19
CA ARG A 235 8.69 14.88 -13.75
C ARG A 235 7.54 15.19 -12.78
N ALA A 236 7.70 14.88 -11.50
CA ALA A 236 6.70 15.16 -10.48
C ALA A 236 6.52 16.66 -10.26
N ALA A 237 7.61 17.41 -10.20
CA ALA A 237 7.60 18.85 -10.02
C ALA A 237 6.97 19.59 -11.21
N GLU A 238 7.26 19.18 -12.46
CA GLU A 238 6.60 19.73 -13.64
C GLU A 238 5.09 19.40 -13.68
N ALA A 239 4.68 18.22 -13.20
CA ALA A 239 3.27 17.87 -13.09
C ALA A 239 2.55 18.72 -12.02
N ALA A 240 3.18 18.95 -10.87
CA ALA A 240 2.67 19.84 -9.83
C ALA A 240 2.58 21.29 -10.32
N GLY A 241 3.63 21.82 -10.95
CA GLY A 241 3.63 23.18 -11.50
C GLY A 241 2.55 23.41 -12.56
N ARG A 242 2.27 22.42 -13.42
CA ARG A 242 1.14 22.49 -14.37
C ARG A 242 -0.21 22.63 -13.67
N ARG A 243 -0.47 21.80 -12.64
CA ARG A 243 -1.69 21.91 -11.84
C ARG A 243 -1.83 23.27 -11.16
N MET A 244 -0.73 23.78 -10.59
CA MET A 244 -0.71 25.09 -9.94
C MET A 244 -0.99 26.25 -10.92
N ILE A 245 -0.51 26.16 -12.17
CA ILE A 245 -0.85 27.13 -13.22
C ILE A 245 -2.35 27.11 -13.51
N ASP A 246 -2.94 25.93 -13.67
CA ASP A 246 -4.37 25.78 -13.94
C ASP A 246 -5.23 26.31 -12.78
N GLU A 247 -4.84 26.00 -11.54
CA GLU A 247 -5.50 26.49 -10.32
C GLU A 247 -5.36 28.01 -10.15
N ALA A 248 -4.16 28.56 -10.38
CA ALA A 248 -3.90 29.99 -10.31
C ALA A 248 -4.72 30.77 -11.36
N ARG A 249 -4.84 30.25 -12.58
CA ARG A 249 -5.70 30.83 -13.62
C ARG A 249 -7.18 30.77 -13.23
N ALA A 250 -7.65 29.64 -12.71
CA ALA A 250 -9.05 29.46 -12.33
C ALA A 250 -9.46 30.34 -11.14
N SER A 251 -8.53 30.64 -10.25
CA SER A 251 -8.75 31.44 -9.04
C SER A 251 -8.30 32.91 -9.16
N GLU A 252 -7.80 33.30 -10.33
CA GLU A 252 -7.21 34.63 -10.59
C GLU A 252 -6.17 35.03 -9.53
N GLN A 253 -5.35 34.06 -9.10
CA GLN A 253 -4.28 34.26 -8.11
C GLN A 253 -2.92 34.33 -8.78
N PRO A 254 -1.96 35.10 -8.23
CA PRO A 254 -0.60 35.11 -8.75
C PRO A 254 0.09 33.77 -8.47
N LEU A 255 1.02 33.38 -9.36
CA LEU A 255 1.89 32.24 -9.17
C LEU A 255 3.31 32.67 -9.53
N SER A 256 4.26 32.45 -8.63
CA SER A 256 5.68 32.71 -8.89
C SER A 256 6.49 31.43 -8.82
N VAL A 257 7.52 31.35 -9.66
CA VAL A 257 8.43 30.22 -9.77
C VAL A 257 9.85 30.72 -9.59
N ALA A 258 10.67 30.00 -8.84
CA ALA A 258 12.09 30.27 -8.71
C ALA A 258 12.92 29.04 -9.13
N ILE A 259 14.00 29.27 -9.86
CA ILE A 259 15.05 28.27 -10.08
C ILE A 259 16.19 28.60 -9.13
N CYS A 260 16.66 27.59 -8.43
CA CYS A 260 17.76 27.60 -7.49
C CYS A 260 18.89 26.73 -8.03
N ASP A 261 20.11 27.22 -7.94
CA ASP A 261 21.31 26.47 -8.30
C ASP A 261 22.41 26.73 -7.28
N VAL A 262 23.06 25.65 -6.84
CA VAL A 262 24.13 25.70 -5.85
C VAL A 262 25.39 26.27 -6.48
N ASP A 263 25.88 27.37 -5.93
CA ASP A 263 27.07 28.02 -6.46
C ASP A 263 28.29 27.12 -6.25
N HIS A 264 29.14 27.02 -7.28
CA HIS A 264 30.41 26.26 -7.22
C HIS A 264 30.24 24.75 -6.90
N PHE A 265 29.08 24.16 -7.15
CA PHE A 265 28.83 22.75 -6.82
C PHE A 265 29.82 21.78 -7.49
N LYS A 266 30.20 22.03 -8.75
CA LYS A 266 31.24 21.25 -9.42
C LYS A 266 32.58 21.29 -8.67
N GLU A 267 32.97 22.45 -8.15
CA GLU A 267 34.20 22.61 -7.37
C GLU A 267 34.12 21.85 -6.03
N ILE A 268 32.94 21.85 -5.40
CA ILE A 268 32.70 21.03 -4.19
C ILE A 268 32.93 19.54 -4.50
N ASN A 269 32.38 19.05 -5.61
CA ASN A 269 32.59 17.66 -6.04
C ASN A 269 34.05 17.37 -6.39
N ASP A 270 34.71 18.27 -7.10
CA ASP A 270 36.09 18.08 -7.57
C ASP A 270 37.10 18.10 -6.40
N VAL A 271 36.86 18.90 -5.36
CA VAL A 271 37.77 19.07 -4.22
C VAL A 271 37.47 18.09 -3.08
N TYR A 272 36.20 17.87 -2.75
CA TYR A 272 35.78 17.09 -1.56
C TYR A 272 35.15 15.73 -1.93
N GLY A 273 34.99 15.45 -3.22
CA GLY A 273 34.39 14.22 -3.73
C GLY A 273 32.86 14.27 -3.76
N HIS A 274 32.29 13.40 -4.60
CA HIS A 274 30.85 13.35 -4.85
C HIS A 274 29.99 13.12 -3.60
N GLY A 275 30.48 12.41 -2.58
CA GLY A 275 29.74 12.21 -1.34
C GLY A 275 29.39 13.52 -0.61
N HIS A 276 30.28 14.51 -0.64
CA HIS A 276 29.98 15.82 -0.05
C HIS A 276 28.97 16.62 -0.89
N GLY A 277 29.05 16.52 -2.23
CA GLY A 277 28.03 17.09 -3.10
C GLY A 277 26.66 16.46 -2.86
N ASP A 278 26.61 15.14 -2.65
CA ASP A 278 25.39 14.43 -2.30
C ASP A 278 24.81 14.94 -0.96
N ASP A 279 25.65 15.12 0.06
CA ASP A 279 25.24 15.69 1.35
C ASP A 279 24.70 17.13 1.22
N VAL A 280 25.33 17.95 0.37
CA VAL A 280 24.84 19.31 0.03
C VAL A 280 23.42 19.27 -0.48
N LEU A 281 23.14 18.41 -1.46
CA LEU A 281 21.82 18.33 -2.08
C LEU A 281 20.76 17.78 -1.12
N CYS A 282 21.14 16.82 -0.27
CA CYS A 282 20.28 16.29 0.78
C CYS A 282 19.92 17.38 1.81
N ARG A 283 20.92 18.15 2.29
CA ARG A 283 20.67 19.25 3.25
C ARG A 283 19.86 20.39 2.66
N LEU A 284 20.07 20.74 1.39
CA LEU A 284 19.19 21.71 0.70
C LEU A 284 17.75 21.23 0.66
N THR A 285 17.54 19.96 0.35
CA THR A 285 16.21 19.36 0.27
C THR A 285 15.51 19.35 1.63
N GLU A 286 16.24 19.04 2.70
CA GLU A 286 15.73 19.14 4.07
C GLU A 286 15.36 20.57 4.44
N LEU A 287 16.23 21.55 4.12
CA LEU A 287 15.94 22.96 4.36
C LEU A 287 14.67 23.40 3.63
N PHE A 288 14.51 23.05 2.35
CA PHE A 288 13.30 23.38 1.59
C PHE A 288 12.05 22.74 2.20
N ARG A 289 12.16 21.49 2.66
CA ARG A 289 11.06 20.80 3.35
C ARG A 289 10.65 21.49 4.65
N GLU A 290 11.61 22.04 5.40
CA GLU A 290 11.35 22.70 6.69
C GLU A 290 10.84 24.13 6.53
N GLN A 291 11.32 24.86 5.52
CA GLN A 291 11.03 26.29 5.35
C GLN A 291 9.85 26.58 4.42
N LEU A 292 9.57 25.71 3.45
CA LEU A 292 8.41 25.85 2.58
C LEU A 292 7.21 25.25 3.29
N ALA A 293 6.19 26.06 3.52
CA ALA A 293 4.98 25.68 4.26
C ALA A 293 3.72 25.96 3.45
N GLY A 294 2.62 25.32 3.84
CA GLY A 294 1.31 25.55 3.21
C GLY A 294 1.26 25.04 1.77
N ALA A 295 1.02 25.95 0.82
CA ALA A 295 0.83 25.62 -0.59
C ALA A 295 2.14 25.64 -1.41
N ASP A 296 3.25 26.09 -0.83
CA ASP A 296 4.53 26.14 -1.50
C ASP A 296 5.02 24.74 -1.88
N HIS A 297 5.72 24.63 -3.01
CA HIS A 297 6.19 23.35 -3.52
C HIS A 297 7.60 23.45 -4.11
N TYR A 298 8.28 22.32 -4.23
CA TYR A 298 9.62 22.26 -4.79
C TYR A 298 9.92 20.92 -5.45
N GLY A 299 10.95 20.88 -6.29
CA GLY A 299 11.52 19.63 -6.79
C GLY A 299 12.89 19.81 -7.42
N ARG A 300 13.62 18.70 -7.53
CA ARG A 300 14.97 18.67 -8.13
C ARG A 300 14.87 18.42 -9.63
N PHE A 301 15.36 19.37 -10.43
CA PHE A 301 15.26 19.32 -11.90
C PHE A 301 16.43 18.58 -12.56
N GLY A 302 17.56 18.49 -11.87
CA GLY A 302 18.74 17.70 -12.27
C GLY A 302 20.02 18.32 -11.72
N GLY A 303 21.07 17.52 -11.54
CA GLY A 303 22.35 18.02 -11.02
C GLY A 303 22.18 18.77 -9.69
N GLU A 304 22.59 20.04 -9.66
CA GLU A 304 22.45 20.96 -8.53
C GLU A 304 21.22 21.89 -8.60
N GLU A 305 20.32 21.68 -9.56
CA GLU A 305 19.19 22.56 -9.84
C GLU A 305 17.90 22.13 -9.15
N PHE A 306 17.27 23.09 -8.46
CA PHE A 306 15.97 22.96 -7.84
C PHE A 306 15.00 24.00 -8.40
N VAL A 307 13.72 23.65 -8.47
CA VAL A 307 12.65 24.58 -8.81
C VAL A 307 11.70 24.67 -7.63
N LEU A 308 11.32 25.90 -7.30
CA LEU A 308 10.43 26.28 -6.21
C LEU A 308 9.19 26.94 -6.81
N PHE A 309 8.02 26.64 -6.25
CA PHE A 309 6.73 27.16 -6.68
C PHE A 309 6.06 27.84 -5.48
N PHE A 310 5.54 29.05 -5.71
CA PHE A 310 4.90 29.88 -4.69
C PHE A 310 3.50 30.29 -5.16
N PRO A 311 2.49 29.42 -5.02
CA PRO A 311 1.10 29.75 -5.35
C PRO A 311 0.59 30.89 -4.47
N GLY A 312 -0.20 31.82 -5.05
CA GLY A 312 -0.71 32.99 -4.35
C GLY A 312 0.33 34.08 -4.06
N SER A 313 1.56 33.95 -4.57
CA SER A 313 2.64 34.91 -4.32
C SER A 313 3.01 35.74 -5.55
N SER A 314 3.08 37.05 -5.38
CA SER A 314 3.68 37.98 -6.36
C SER A 314 5.19 37.71 -6.49
N PRO A 315 5.84 38.16 -7.58
CA PRO A 315 7.28 37.95 -7.75
C PRO A 315 8.12 38.60 -6.64
N GLU A 316 7.67 39.71 -6.07
CA GLU A 316 8.32 40.39 -4.95
C GLU A 316 8.21 39.59 -3.66
N VAL A 317 7.05 39.00 -3.39
CA VAL A 317 6.84 38.12 -2.22
C VAL A 317 7.69 36.87 -2.36
N ALA A 318 7.66 36.22 -3.53
CA ALA A 318 8.50 35.06 -3.82
C ALA A 318 10.00 35.38 -3.66
N ARG A 319 10.45 36.57 -4.12
CA ARG A 319 11.83 37.03 -3.90
C ARG A 319 12.17 37.11 -2.42
N LEU A 320 11.28 37.61 -1.56
CA LEU A 320 11.54 37.70 -0.11
C LEU A 320 11.65 36.31 0.53
N LEU A 321 10.77 35.38 0.17
CA LEU A 321 10.82 33.98 0.63
C LEU A 321 12.14 33.32 0.22
N VAL A 322 12.52 33.49 -1.04
CA VAL A 322 13.77 32.95 -1.59
C VAL A 322 15.01 33.58 -0.95
N GLU A 323 15.01 34.88 -0.66
CA GLU A 323 16.12 35.52 0.07
C GLU A 323 16.26 34.98 1.49
N ALA A 324 15.15 34.66 2.16
CA ALA A 324 15.20 33.99 3.46
C ALA A 324 15.81 32.58 3.35
N LEU A 325 15.43 31.81 2.33
CA LEU A 325 16.05 30.51 2.05
C LEU A 325 17.56 30.66 1.78
N ARG A 326 17.95 31.62 0.93
CA ARG A 326 19.36 31.89 0.62
C ARG A 326 20.17 32.22 1.87
N ALA A 327 19.61 33.01 2.79
CA ALA A 327 20.25 33.31 4.08
C ALA A 327 20.48 32.05 4.91
N ARG A 328 19.48 31.15 4.98
CA ARG A 328 19.60 29.87 5.68
C ARG A 328 20.58 28.89 5.03
N ILE A 329 20.68 28.87 3.69
CA ILE A 329 21.65 28.03 2.98
C ILE A 329 23.08 28.35 3.43
N MET A 330 23.39 29.63 3.67
CA MET A 330 24.72 30.04 4.16
C MET A 330 25.02 29.57 5.60
N GLU A 331 24.00 29.15 6.35
CA GLU A 331 24.14 28.62 7.72
C GLU A 331 24.31 27.09 7.74
N ILE A 332 24.10 26.41 6.60
CA ILE A 332 24.24 24.95 6.50
C ILE A 332 25.71 24.56 6.73
N GLN A 333 25.93 23.63 7.67
CA GLN A 333 27.22 22.99 7.91
C GLN A 333 27.18 21.54 7.41
N ILE A 334 28.19 21.15 6.64
CA ILE A 334 28.28 19.81 6.02
C ILE A 334 29.65 19.22 6.34
N GLY A 335 29.69 18.30 7.30
CA GLY A 335 30.94 17.68 7.73
C GLY A 335 32.03 18.72 8.02
N ASP A 336 33.19 18.53 7.40
CA ASP A 336 34.35 19.41 7.54
C ASP A 336 34.48 20.44 6.39
N LEU A 337 33.43 20.71 5.59
CA LEU A 337 33.52 21.70 4.52
C LEU A 337 33.87 23.09 5.11
N PRO A 338 35.04 23.68 4.79
CA PRO A 338 35.44 24.98 5.33
C PRO A 338 34.77 26.15 4.59
N LEU A 339 34.05 25.87 3.51
CA LEU A 339 33.42 26.84 2.62
C LEU A 339 31.97 27.09 3.06
N ARG A 340 31.56 28.37 3.04
CA ARG A 340 30.15 28.72 3.18
C ARG A 340 29.42 28.35 1.90
N LEU A 341 28.42 27.48 2.02
CA LEU A 341 27.56 27.11 0.93
C LEU A 341 26.71 28.31 0.49
N THR A 342 26.66 28.61 -0.80
CA THR A 342 25.78 29.65 -1.34
C THR A 342 24.98 29.10 -2.52
N ALA A 343 23.86 29.76 -2.81
CA ALA A 343 23.04 29.44 -3.96
C ALA A 343 22.57 30.73 -4.65
N SER A 344 22.42 30.64 -5.96
CA SER A 344 21.87 31.71 -6.80
C SER A 344 20.44 31.36 -7.18
N PHE A 345 19.60 32.39 -7.30
CA PHE A 345 18.19 32.22 -7.60
C PHE A 345 17.73 33.13 -8.73
N GLY A 346 16.84 32.61 -9.57
CA GLY A 346 16.11 33.36 -10.58
C GLY A 346 14.61 33.19 -10.39
N VAL A 347 13.88 34.29 -10.23
CA VAL A 347 12.44 34.30 -9.95
C VAL A 347 11.68 34.86 -11.15
N ALA A 348 10.59 34.21 -11.53
CA ALA A 348 9.64 34.73 -12.52
C ALA A 348 8.20 34.47 -12.09
N ALA A 349 7.32 35.45 -12.33
CA ALA A 349 5.89 35.29 -12.12
C ALA A 349 5.19 34.80 -13.38
N MET A 350 4.09 34.06 -13.21
CA MET A 350 3.15 33.71 -14.26
C MET A 350 2.55 34.98 -14.88
N SER A 351 2.52 35.01 -16.20
CA SER A 351 1.93 36.05 -17.03
C SER A 351 0.75 35.51 -17.83
N ALA A 352 -0.18 36.39 -18.20
CA ALA A 352 -1.30 36.07 -19.09
C ALA A 352 -0.85 35.51 -20.46
N GLY A 353 0.37 35.83 -20.91
CA GLY A 353 0.93 35.35 -22.17
C GLY A 353 1.62 33.97 -22.08
N ASP A 354 1.80 33.41 -20.88
CA ASP A 354 2.40 32.08 -20.75
C ASP A 354 1.38 31.01 -21.17
N HIS A 355 1.80 30.05 -21.98
CA HIS A 355 0.96 28.93 -22.39
C HIS A 355 1.28 27.66 -21.61
N ALA A 356 2.54 27.52 -21.17
CA ALA A 356 3.02 26.36 -20.43
C ALA A 356 4.00 26.76 -19.32
N LEU A 357 4.23 25.82 -18.38
CA LEU A 357 5.24 25.96 -17.34
C LEU A 357 6.64 26.27 -17.89
N ALA A 358 6.96 25.74 -19.08
CA ALA A 358 8.24 25.97 -19.75
C ALA A 358 8.50 27.46 -20.04
N ASP A 359 7.46 28.26 -20.30
CA ASP A 359 7.60 29.68 -20.59
C ASP A 359 8.05 30.45 -19.34
N ILE A 360 7.46 30.13 -18.18
CA ILE A 360 7.83 30.71 -16.88
C ILE A 360 9.24 30.26 -16.49
N LEU A 361 9.54 28.97 -16.61
CA LEU A 361 10.87 28.42 -16.28
C LEU A 361 11.97 29.06 -17.13
N LYS A 362 11.73 29.30 -18.41
CA LYS A 362 12.70 29.97 -19.30
C LYS A 362 13.02 31.40 -18.82
N ARG A 363 12.03 32.11 -18.28
CA ARG A 363 12.24 33.46 -17.71
C ARG A 363 12.96 33.41 -16.36
N ALA A 364 12.60 32.45 -15.51
CA ALA A 364 13.29 32.21 -14.25
C ALA A 364 14.76 31.80 -14.46
N ASP A 365 15.04 30.97 -15.46
CA ASP A 365 16.40 30.57 -15.85
C ASP A 365 17.25 31.75 -16.30
N ARG A 366 16.71 32.64 -17.14
CA ARG A 366 17.39 33.89 -17.52
C ARG A 366 17.69 34.79 -16.32
N ALA A 367 16.77 34.87 -15.36
CA ALA A 367 17.00 35.59 -14.13
C ALA A 367 18.09 34.92 -13.28
N LEU A 368 18.13 33.59 -13.22
CA LEU A 368 19.17 32.82 -12.52
C LEU A 368 20.55 33.05 -13.17
N TYR A 369 20.61 33.02 -14.49
CA TYR A 369 21.82 33.35 -15.25
C TYR A 369 22.33 34.75 -14.88
N THR A 370 21.43 35.73 -14.77
CA THR A 370 21.78 37.10 -14.33
C THR A 370 22.34 37.11 -12.90
N SER A 371 21.77 36.31 -11.99
CA SER A 371 22.29 36.14 -10.63
C SER A 371 23.71 35.59 -10.62
N LYS A 372 23.98 34.55 -11.44
CA LYS A 372 25.31 33.94 -11.56
C LYS A 372 26.34 34.91 -12.13
N GLU A 373 26.03 35.57 -13.24
CA GLU A 373 26.93 36.54 -13.89
C GLU A 373 27.21 37.78 -13.04
N SER A 374 26.25 38.20 -12.24
CA SER A 374 26.43 39.39 -11.40
C SER A 374 27.30 39.14 -10.17
N GLY A 375 27.79 37.91 -9.96
CA GLY A 375 28.68 37.54 -8.85
C GLY A 375 28.08 36.55 -7.86
N ARG A 376 27.06 35.77 -8.26
CA ARG A 376 26.46 34.68 -7.48
C ARG A 376 25.87 35.11 -6.13
N ASN A 377 25.44 34.14 -5.30
CA ASN A 377 24.87 34.32 -3.97
C ASN A 377 23.80 35.42 -3.90
N ARG A 378 22.85 35.39 -4.85
CA ARG A 378 21.81 36.42 -4.97
C ARG A 378 20.57 35.94 -5.69
N THR A 379 19.51 36.71 -5.53
CA THR A 379 18.24 36.51 -6.24
C THR A 379 18.01 37.63 -7.25
N THR A 380 17.66 37.25 -8.49
CA THR A 380 17.22 38.18 -9.53
C THR A 380 15.77 37.85 -9.88
N VAL A 381 14.93 38.88 -10.04
CA VAL A 381 13.55 38.75 -10.50
C VAL A 381 13.49 39.15 -11.97
N ASP A 382 12.84 38.34 -12.80
CA ASP A 382 12.51 38.68 -14.17
C ASP A 382 11.57 39.89 -14.20
N ARG A 383 12.05 41.01 -14.76
CA ARG A 383 11.30 42.28 -14.85
C ARG A 383 10.55 42.45 -16.17
N GLN A 384 10.59 41.46 -17.06
CA GLN A 384 10.16 41.64 -18.45
C GLN A 384 8.66 41.56 -18.68
N VAL A 385 7.84 41.26 -17.66
CA VAL A 385 6.39 41.09 -17.85
C VAL A 385 5.60 41.62 -16.65
N GLN A 386 4.47 42.29 -16.92
CA GLN A 386 3.47 42.58 -15.90
C GLN A 386 2.91 41.26 -15.34
N PRO A 387 2.82 41.10 -14.01
CA PRO A 387 2.13 39.95 -13.43
C PRO A 387 0.69 39.89 -13.97
N ALA A 388 0.17 38.69 -14.16
CA ALA A 388 -1.16 38.50 -14.76
C ALA A 388 -2.29 39.17 -13.95
N PHE A 389 -2.08 39.40 -12.65
CA PHE A 389 -3.06 39.92 -11.69
C PHE A 389 -2.39 40.83 -10.67
#